data_AF-A0A1I2D020-F1
#
_entry.id   AF-A0A1I2D020-F1
#
_cell.length_a   1.000
_cell.length_b   1.000
_cell.length_c   1.000
_cell.angle_alpha   90.00
_cell.angle_beta   90.00
_cell.angle_gamma   90.00
#
_symmetry.space_group_name_H-M   'P 1'
#
loop_
_entity.id
_entity.type
_entity.pdbx_description
1 polymer ?
#
loop_
_entity_poly.entity_id
_entity_poly.type
_entity_poly.pdbx_seq_one_letter_code
_entity_poly.pdbx_strand_id
1 'polypeptide(L)' 'MVAGRSIPLLQDVGEVDAWARWEVVYRDVVILDRDGAPVGVFNLTEHDLAQMGEYEALKGMLLDAARM' A
#
# COMPACT_ATOMS: atom_id res chain seq x y z
N MET A 1 -5.27 -17.66 2.82
CA MET A 1 -3.80 -17.70 2.64
C MET A 1 -3.48 -18.48 1.37
N VAL A 2 -2.66 -17.92 0.48
CA VAL A 2 -2.19 -18.62 -0.74
C VAL A 2 -0.86 -19.31 -0.41
N ALA A 3 -0.73 -20.59 -0.76
CA ALA A 3 0.50 -21.35 -0.52
C ALA A 3 1.72 -20.62 -1.14
N GLY A 4 2.77 -20.43 -0.35
CA GLY A 4 4.00 -19.75 -0.79
C GLY A 4 3.95 -18.21 -0.76
N ARG A 5 2.89 -17.59 -0.23
CA ARG A 5 2.81 -16.14 -0.02
C ARG A 5 2.81 -15.82 1.47
N SER A 6 3.73 -14.94 1.89
CA SER A 6 3.84 -14.44 3.27
C SER A 6 2.97 -13.21 3.53
N ILE A 7 2.51 -12.52 2.48
CA ILE A 7 1.65 -11.34 2.61
C ILE A 7 0.19 -11.79 2.72
N PRO A 8 -0.54 -11.35 3.76
CA PRO A 8 -1.98 -11.56 3.86
C PRO A 8 -2.70 -10.98 2.64
N LEU A 9 -3.52 -11.80 1.98
CA LEU A 9 -4.44 -11.33 0.95
C LEU A 9 -5.83 -11.29 1.57
N LEU A 10 -6.38 -10.09 1.64
CA LEU A 10 -7.72 -9.81 2.12
C LEU A 10 -8.60 -9.45 0.92
N GLN A 11 -9.85 -9.88 0.98
CA GLN A 11 -10.87 -9.48 0.02
C GLN A 11 -11.81 -8.52 0.72
N ASP A 12 -12.09 -7.37 0.08
CA ASP A 12 -13.09 -6.44 0.59
C ASP A 12 -14.49 -7.06 0.47
N VAL A 13 -15.33 -6.82 1.48
CA VAL A 13 -16.70 -7.32 1.58
C VAL A 13 -17.60 -6.17 2.02
N GLY A 14 -18.88 -6.21 1.60
CA GLY A 14 -19.79 -5.07 1.78
C GLY A 14 -20.03 -4.67 3.24
N GLU A 15 -19.85 -5.59 4.19
CA GLU A 15 -19.96 -5.31 5.63
C GLU A 15 -18.80 -4.44 6.16
N VAL A 16 -17.62 -4.55 5.55
CA VAL A 16 -16.45 -3.74 5.90
C VAL A 16 -16.42 -2.48 5.05
N ASP A 17 -16.61 -2.61 3.73
CA ASP A 17 -16.47 -1.51 2.76
C ASP A 17 -15.14 -0.77 2.96
N ALA A 18 -14.04 -1.54 2.94
CA ALA A 18 -12.71 -1.01 3.17
C ALA A 18 -12.35 0.05 2.13
N TRP A 19 -12.80 -0.12 0.89
CA TRP A 19 -12.60 0.89 -0.16
C TRP A 19 -13.14 2.27 0.21
N ALA A 20 -14.40 2.37 0.62
CA ALA A 20 -14.97 3.67 0.99
C ALA A 20 -14.37 4.19 2.30
N ARG A 21 -14.13 3.32 3.29
CA ARG A 21 -13.59 3.73 4.60
C ARG A 21 -12.19 4.32 4.54
N TRP A 22 -11.36 3.79 3.65
CA TRP A 22 -10.00 4.28 3.42
C TRP A 22 -9.92 5.35 2.33
N GLU A 23 -11.05 5.66 1.69
CA GLU A 23 -11.14 6.64 0.58
C GLU A 23 -10.11 6.37 -0.54
N VAL A 24 -9.82 5.09 -0.80
CA VAL A 24 -8.78 4.69 -1.77
C VAL A 24 -9.28 4.75 -3.21
N VAL A 25 -8.36 5.03 -4.12
CA VAL A 25 -8.57 4.86 -5.56
C VAL A 25 -7.88 3.59 -6.07
N TYR A 26 -8.23 3.19 -7.29
CA TYR A 26 -7.71 1.96 -7.88
C TYR A 26 -6.17 1.96 -7.92
N ARG A 27 -5.59 0.91 -7.31
CA ARG A 27 -4.15 0.66 -7.20
C ARG A 27 -3.37 1.63 -6.29
N ASP A 28 -4.03 2.20 -5.29
CA ASP A 28 -3.32 2.82 -4.18
C ASP A 28 -2.51 1.81 -3.37
N VAL A 29 -1.28 2.20 -3.05
CA VAL A 29 -0.47 1.61 -1.99
C VAL A 29 -0.48 2.60 -0.83
N VAL A 30 -1.30 2.33 0.19
CA VAL A 30 -1.32 3.12 1.43
C VAL A 30 -0.18 2.66 2.33
N ILE A 31 0.63 3.61 2.79
CA ILE A 31 1.84 3.36 3.57
C ILE A 31 1.58 3.80 5.01
N LEU A 32 1.83 2.89 5.95
CA LEU A 32 1.61 3.11 7.38
C LEU A 32 2.95 3.14 8.13
N ASP A 33 3.00 3.90 9.22
CA ASP A 33 4.10 3.86 10.18
C ASP A 33 3.98 2.68 11.17
N ARG A 34 4.86 2.64 12.18
CA ARG A 34 4.91 1.58 13.20
C ARG A 34 3.68 1.53 14.11
N ASP A 35 3.00 2.65 14.28
CA ASP A 35 1.78 2.75 15.08
C ASP A 35 0.52 2.46 14.25
N GLY A 36 0.69 2.23 12.94
CA GLY A 36 -0.37 1.96 11.99
C GLY A 36 -1.06 3.21 11.46
N ALA A 37 -0.47 4.40 11.66
CA ALA A 37 -1.01 5.63 11.12
C ALA A 37 -0.61 5.81 9.64
N PRO A 38 -1.51 6.29 8.77
CA PRO A 38 -1.19 6.57 7.38
C PRO A 38 -0.20 7.73 7.25
N VAL A 39 0.91 7.49 6.54
CA VAL A 39 1.98 8.49 6.32
C VAL A 39 2.23 8.79 4.84
N GLY A 40 1.61 8.03 3.93
CA GLY A 40 1.68 8.31 2.50
C GLY A 40 0.81 7.39 1.66
N VAL A 41 0.58 7.79 0.42
CA VAL A 41 -0.10 6.97 -0.61
C VAL A 41 0.73 7.04 -1.89
N PHE A 42 0.88 5.90 -2.56
CA PHE A 42 1.56 5.78 -3.84
C PHE A 42 0.66 5.05 -4.84
N ASN A 43 0.17 5.76 -5.86
CA ASN A 43 -0.79 5.20 -6.81
C ASN A 43 -0.09 4.54 -8.01
N LEU A 44 -0.34 3.26 -8.25
CA LEU A 44 0.34 2.52 -9.33
C LEU A 44 -0.32 2.70 -10.71
N THR A 45 -1.45 3.39 -10.80
CA THR A 45 -2.00 3.84 -12.09
C THR A 45 -1.20 5.02 -12.62
N GLU A 46 -0.69 5.88 -11.73
CA GLU A 46 0.14 7.04 -12.07
C GLU A 46 1.63 6.69 -12.16
N HIS A 47 2.08 5.68 -11.41
CA HIS A 47 3.48 5.26 -11.31
C HIS A 47 3.69 3.80 -11.73
N ASP A 48 4.71 3.55 -12.54
CA ASP A 48 5.13 2.25 -13.05
C ASP A 48 6.39 1.73 -12.34
N LEU A 49 6.23 0.67 -11.53
CA LEU A 49 7.34 0.05 -10.80
C LEU A 49 8.36 -0.67 -11.70
N ALA A 50 8.10 -0.81 -13.01
CA ALA A 50 9.14 -1.22 -13.95
C ALA A 50 10.18 -0.11 -14.19
N GLN A 51 9.84 1.15 -13.89
CA GLN A 51 10.77 2.27 -13.86
C GLN A 51 11.55 2.27 -12.54
N MET A 52 12.87 2.12 -12.62
CA MET A 52 13.74 2.04 -11.44
C MET A 52 13.57 3.22 -10.48
N GLY A 53 13.34 4.43 -11.01
CA GLY A 53 13.13 5.62 -10.19
C GLY A 53 11.87 5.54 -9.32
N GLU A 54 10.76 5.03 -9.88
CA GLU A 54 9.49 4.92 -9.16
C GLU A 54 9.50 3.74 -8.19
N TYR A 55 10.20 2.66 -8.55
CA TYR A 55 10.50 1.56 -7.64
C TYR A 55 11.27 2.05 -6.40
N GLU A 56 12.39 2.76 -6.61
CA GLU A 56 13.20 3.28 -5.50
C GLU A 56 12.45 4.34 -4.69
N ALA A 57 11.57 5.13 -5.32
CA ALA A 57 10.71 6.09 -4.61
C ALA A 57 9.76 5.38 -3.63
N LEU A 58 8.97 4.40 -4.10
CA LEU A 58 8.07 3.63 -3.23
C LEU A 58 8.85 2.91 -2.12
N LYS A 59 9.98 2.28 -2.46
CA LYS A 59 10.85 1.61 -1.47
C LYS A 59 11.37 2.57 -0.42
N GLY A 60 11.77 3.79 -0.81
CA GLY A 60 12.18 4.85 0.10
C GLY A 60 11.07 5.19 1.10
N MET A 61 9.85 5.44 0.61
CA MET A 61 8.69 5.73 1.45
C MET A 61 8.41 4.63 2.47
N LEU A 62 8.49 3.36 2.07
CA LEU A 62 8.33 2.21 2.97
C LEU A 62 9.43 2.14 4.05
N LEU A 63 10.69 2.39 3.68
CA LEU A 63 11.82 2.37 4.61
C LEU A 63 11.77 3.53 5.61
N ASP A 64 11.30 4.69 5.18
CA ASP A 64 11.15 5.86 6.05
C ASP A 64 9.99 5.68 7.03
N ALA A 65 8.85 5.17 6.55
CA ALA A 65 7.72 4.82 7.41
C ALA A 65 8.08 3.78 8.48
N ALA A 66 8.97 2.83 8.15
CA ALA A 66 9.48 1.85 9.11
C ALA A 66 10.43 2.43 10.16
N ARG A 67 10.83 3.70 10.09
CA ARG A 67 11.72 4.37 11.06
C ARG A 67 11.02 5.39 11.94
N MET A 68 9.81 5.80 11.55
CA MET A 68 8.90 6.61 12.36
C MET A 68 8.36 5.74 13.50
#